data_AF-A0A5E4LUU3-F1
#
_entry.id   AF-A0A5E4LUU3-F1
#
_cell.length_a   1.000
_cell.length_b   1.000
_cell.length_c   1.000
_cell.angle_alpha   90.00
_cell.angle_beta   90.00
_cell.angle_gamma   90.00
#
_symmetry.space_group_name_H-M   'P 1'
#
loop_
_entity.id
_entity.type
_entity.pdbx_description
1 polymer ?
#
loop_
_entity_poly.entity_id
_entity_poly.type
_entity_poly.pdbx_seq_one_letter_code
_entity_poly.pdbx_strand_id
1 'polypeptide(L)'
;MYVLIKYVYHPIDSSKTSEKGYSEDKANFCADEVVELSKKTLSTNDLMSNDIILDVKTQSVVKNRYGKINDFNKLYQYYHNIYGESIDSMLLTENDAEEKAEK
;
A
#
# COMPACT_ATOMS: atom_id res chain seq x y z
N MET A 1 11.47 0.02 7.23
CA MET A 1 10.09 -0.48 7.15
C MET A 1 9.38 0.23 6.02
N TYR A 2 8.61 -0.51 5.22
CA TYR A 2 7.87 -0.01 4.09
C TYR A 2 6.37 -0.27 4.27
N VAL A 3 5.55 0.68 3.83
CA VAL A 3 4.11 0.48 3.62
C VAL A 3 3.90 0.28 2.13
N LEU A 4 3.37 -0.88 1.77
CA LEU A 4 3.11 -1.31 0.40
C LEU A 4 1.60 -1.24 0.16
N ILE A 5 1.18 -0.51 -0.86
CA ILE A 5 -0.24 -0.35 -1.17
C ILE A 5 -0.50 -0.78 -2.60
N LYS A 6 -1.51 -1.62 -2.77
CA LYS A 6 -1.98 -2.13 -4.05
C LYS A 6 -3.47 -1.92 -4.18
N TYR A 7 -3.91 -1.43 -5.33
CA TYR A 7 -5.32 -1.36 -5.69
C TYR A 7 -5.69 -2.54 -6.58
N VAL A 8 -6.48 -3.46 -6.06
CA VAL A 8 -6.94 -4.65 -6.79
C VAL A 8 -8.31 -4.35 -7.38
N TYR A 9 -8.35 -4.21 -8.71
CA TYR A 9 -9.58 -3.99 -9.44
C TYR A 9 -10.33 -5.30 -9.66
N HIS A 10 -11.61 -5.30 -9.34
CA HIS A 10 -12.50 -6.42 -9.61
C HIS A 10 -13.86 -5.90 -10.10
N PRO A 11 -14.58 -6.69 -10.91
CA PRO A 11 -15.89 -6.29 -11.40
C PRO A 11 -16.89 -6.23 -10.24
N ILE A 12 -17.73 -5.20 -10.22
CA ILE A 12 -18.81 -5.05 -9.23
C ILE A 12 -19.80 -6.22 -9.34
N ASP A 13 -20.16 -6.57 -10.58
CA ASP A 13 -20.94 -7.76 -10.91
C ASP A 13 -20.12 -8.69 -11.81
N SER A 14 -19.55 -9.74 -11.22
CA SER A 14 -18.72 -10.71 -11.93
C SER A 14 -19.50 -11.53 -12.97
N SER A 15 -20.83 -11.58 -12.91
CA SER A 15 -21.63 -12.37 -13.86
C SER A 15 -21.77 -11.71 -15.23
N LYS A 16 -21.55 -10.40 -15.30
CA LYS A 16 -21.73 -9.58 -16.51
C LYS A 16 -20.45 -9.35 -17.29
N THR A 17 -19.32 -9.90 -16.88
CA THR A 17 -18.02 -9.68 -17.55
C THR A 17 -18.02 -10.11 -19.02
N SER A 18 -18.90 -11.05 -19.38
CA SER A 18 -19.09 -11.55 -20.75
C SER A 18 -19.97 -10.64 -21.62
N GLU A 19 -20.68 -9.67 -21.03
CA GLU A 19 -21.50 -8.71 -21.77
C GLU A 19 -20.61 -7.72 -22.52
N LYS A 20 -20.95 -7.45 -23.78
CA LYS A 20 -20.19 -6.54 -24.62
C LYS A 20 -20.19 -5.12 -24.03
N GLY A 21 -19.01 -4.55 -23.84
CA GLY A 21 -18.82 -3.21 -23.27
C GLY A 21 -18.73 -3.19 -21.74
N TYR A 22 -19.10 -4.27 -21.04
CA TYR A 22 -19.05 -4.30 -19.58
C TYR A 22 -17.62 -4.17 -19.04
N SER A 23 -16.68 -4.89 -19.64
CA SER A 23 -15.26 -4.86 -19.26
C SER A 23 -14.52 -3.59 -19.72
N GLU A 24 -15.15 -2.78 -20.57
CA GLU A 24 -14.56 -1.53 -21.09
C GLU A 24 -14.94 -0.31 -20.22
N ASP A 25 -16.09 -0.37 -19.55
CA ASP A 25 -16.57 0.69 -18.68
C ASP A 25 -15.95 0.59 -17.28
N LYS A 26 -15.17 1.62 -16.92
CA LYS A 26 -14.52 1.72 -15.60
C LYS A 26 -15.51 1.82 -14.45
N ALA A 27 -16.74 2.27 -14.69
CA ALA A 27 -17.78 2.34 -13.67
C ALA A 27 -18.23 0.96 -13.18
N ASN A 28 -17.97 -0.10 -13.96
CA ASN A 28 -18.31 -1.49 -13.59
C ASN A 28 -17.26 -2.16 -12.70
N PHE A 29 -16.19 -1.45 -12.34
CA PHE A 29 -15.11 -1.98 -11.53
C PHE A 29 -14.95 -1.17 -10.25
N CYS A 30 -14.74 -1.87 -9.15
CA CYS A 30 -14.30 -1.28 -7.89
C CYS A 30 -12.87 -1.71 -7.59
N ALA A 31 -12.19 -0.89 -6.79
CA ALA A 31 -10.82 -1.14 -6.36
C ALA A 31 -10.84 -1.44 -4.87
N ASP A 32 -10.31 -2.60 -4.50
CA ASP A 32 -9.97 -2.88 -3.11
C ASP A 32 -8.58 -2.35 -2.81
N GLU A 33 -8.47 -1.61 -1.72
CA GLU A 33 -7.18 -1.17 -1.19
C GLU A 33 -6.59 -2.29 -0.32
N VAL A 34 -5.45 -2.81 -0.74
CA VAL A 34 -4.68 -3.80 0.02
C VAL A 34 -3.41 -3.13 0.52
N VAL A 35 -3.25 -3.12 1.85
CA VAL A 35 -2.08 -2.56 2.53
C VAL A 35 -1.28 -3.69 3.17
N GLU A 36 -0.01 -3.76 2.83
CA GLU A 36 0.96 -4.69 3.40
C GLU A 36 2.12 -3.91 4.03
N LEU A 37 2.64 -4.42 5.14
CA LEU A 37 3.79 -3.85 5.83
C LEU A 37 4.99 -4.77 5.67
N SER A 38 6.12 -4.21 5.24
CA SER A 38 7.35 -4.96 5.03
C SER A 38 8.51 -4.40 5.82
N LYS A 39 9.17 -5.25 6.63
CA LYS A 39 10.43 -4.91 7.32
C LYS A 39 11.67 -5.17 6.45
N LYS A 40 11.51 -5.90 5.35
CA LYS A 40 12.61 -6.32 4.49
C LYS A 40 12.95 -5.23 3.47
N THR A 41 14.12 -5.36 2.86
CA THR A 41 14.46 -4.58 1.67
C THR A 41 13.45 -4.87 0.56
N LEU A 42 13.03 -3.81 -0.15
CA LEU A 42 12.13 -3.94 -1.29
C LEU A 42 12.72 -4.84 -2.36
N SER A 43 11.96 -5.83 -2.80
CA SER A 43 12.30 -6.64 -3.96
C SER A 43 11.80 -5.98 -5.25
N THR A 44 12.34 -6.41 -6.39
CA THR A 44 11.83 -6.00 -7.71
C THR A 44 10.33 -6.30 -7.86
N ASN A 45 9.86 -7.40 -7.28
CA ASN A 45 8.44 -7.75 -7.32
C ASN A 45 7.59 -6.72 -6.58
N ASP A 46 8.03 -6.27 -5.40
CA ASP A 46 7.31 -5.26 -4.62
C ASP A 46 7.18 -3.95 -5.40
N LEU A 47 8.27 -3.54 -6.07
CA LEU A 47 8.29 -2.35 -6.92
C LEU A 47 7.37 -2.47 -8.13
N MET A 48 7.13 -3.68 -8.64
CA MET A 48 6.26 -3.91 -9.80
C MET A 48 4.79 -4.07 -9.42
N SER A 49 4.50 -4.78 -8.34
CA SER A 49 3.15 -5.21 -7.96
C SER A 49 2.35 -4.18 -7.18
N ASN A 50 3.03 -3.27 -6.45
CA ASN A 50 2.39 -2.25 -5.63
C ASN A 50 2.26 -0.93 -6.38
N ASP A 51 1.17 -0.21 -6.18
CA ASP A 51 0.92 1.07 -6.82
C ASP A 51 1.56 2.23 -6.04
N ILE A 52 1.56 2.15 -4.71
CA ILE A 52 2.18 3.15 -3.83
C ILE A 52 3.09 2.41 -2.83
N ILE A 53 4.28 2.99 -2.60
CA ILE A 53 5.27 2.47 -1.65
C ILE A 53 5.81 3.63 -0.85
N LEU A 54 5.68 3.56 0.46
CA LEU A 54 6.20 4.52 1.41
C LEU A 54 7.34 3.90 2.20
N ASP A 55 8.45 4.61 2.34
CA ASP A 55 9.52 4.27 3.28
C ASP A 55 9.32 5.09 4.57
N VAL A 56 8.97 4.39 5.64
CA VAL A 56 8.69 5.02 6.93
C VAL A 56 9.96 5.44 7.65
N LYS A 57 11.09 4.76 7.41
CA LYS A 57 12.37 5.11 8.07
C LYS A 57 12.93 6.40 7.52
N THR A 58 12.91 6.56 6.19
CA THR A 58 13.42 7.76 5.52
C THR A 58 12.36 8.83 5.30
N GLN A 59 11.11 8.56 5.69
CA GLN A 59 9.95 9.43 5.48
C GLN A 59 9.80 9.87 4.02
N SER A 60 9.93 8.92 3.11
CA SER A 60 9.95 9.18 1.66
C SER A 60 8.93 8.36 0.88
N VAL A 61 8.49 8.89 -0.25
CA VAL A 61 7.64 8.18 -1.21
C VAL A 61 8.55 7.49 -2.21
N VAL A 62 8.69 6.17 -2.09
CA VAL A 62 9.51 5.37 -3.01
C VAL A 62 8.82 5.23 -4.36
N LYS A 63 7.51 5.04 -4.35
CA LYS A 63 6.70 4.90 -5.56
C LYS A 63 5.31 5.49 -5.34
N ASN A 64 4.80 6.20 -6.34
CA ASN A 64 3.39 6.52 -6.45
C ASN A 64 2.97 6.55 -7.92
N ARG A 65 2.20 5.53 -8.32
CA ARG A 65 1.70 5.39 -9.70
C ARG A 65 0.67 6.45 -10.09
N TYR A 66 -0.03 7.03 -9.13
CA TYR A 66 -1.13 7.96 -9.37
C TYR A 66 -0.69 9.43 -9.41
N GLY A 67 0.58 9.72 -9.10
CA GLY A 67 1.33 10.92 -9.49
C GLY A 67 0.82 12.30 -9.06
N LYS A 68 -0.36 12.39 -8.42
CA LYS A 68 -0.98 13.68 -8.06
C LYS A 68 -0.49 14.21 -6.72
N ILE A 69 -0.02 13.35 -5.82
CA ILE A 69 0.44 13.70 -4.47
C ILE A 69 1.68 12.86 -4.15
N ASN A 70 2.87 13.45 -4.17
CA ASN A 70 4.12 12.80 -3.75
C ASN A 70 4.61 13.34 -2.40
N ASP A 71 3.68 13.59 -1.50
CA ASP A 71 3.94 14.08 -0.16
C ASP A 71 3.81 12.90 0.82
N PHE A 72 4.95 12.49 1.40
CA PHE A 72 4.99 11.37 2.34
C PHE A 72 4.04 11.58 3.52
N ASN A 73 4.03 12.78 4.12
CA ASN A 73 3.23 13.05 5.31
C ASN A 73 1.74 12.90 5.01
N LYS A 74 1.28 13.40 3.87
CA LYS A 74 -0.13 13.28 3.47
C LYS A 74 -0.54 11.84 3.20
N LEU A 75 0.30 11.09 2.47
CA LEU A 75 0.02 9.69 2.16
C LEU A 75 0.08 8.83 3.43
N TYR A 76 1.10 9.01 4.24
CA TYR A 76 1.25 8.29 5.51
C TYR A 76 0.08 8.58 6.45
N GLN A 77 -0.34 9.84 6.61
CA GLN A 77 -1.50 10.19 7.43
C GLN A 77 -2.80 9.55 6.92
N TYR A 78 -3.00 9.50 5.60
CA TYR A 78 -4.17 8.84 5.02
C TYR A 78 -4.21 7.35 5.39
N TYR A 79 -3.12 6.63 5.16
CA TYR A 79 -3.06 5.19 5.47
C TYR A 79 -3.04 4.92 6.97
N HIS A 80 -2.39 5.77 7.77
CA HIS A 80 -2.37 5.66 9.22
C HIS A 80 -3.75 5.91 9.84
N ASN A 81 -4.55 6.83 9.30
CA ASN A 81 -5.90 7.05 9.78
C ASN A 81 -6.82 5.82 9.58
N ILE A 82 -6.55 4.99 8.58
CA ILE A 82 -7.36 3.81 8.26
C ILE A 82 -6.77 2.53 8.90
N TYR A 83 -5.44 2.39 8.88
CA TYR A 83 -4.71 1.17 9.26
C TYR A 83 -3.73 1.38 10.42
N GLY A 84 -3.88 2.47 11.18
CA GLY A 84 -2.93 2.93 12.20
C GLY A 84 -2.56 1.88 13.22
N GLU A 85 -3.52 1.12 13.76
CA GLU A 85 -3.26 0.05 14.73
C GLU A 85 -2.28 -1.01 14.19
N SER A 86 -2.42 -1.39 12.91
CA SER A 86 -1.54 -2.38 12.28
C SER A 86 -0.14 -1.81 12.04
N ILE A 87 -0.07 -0.54 11.62
CA ILE A 87 1.18 0.17 11.39
C ILE A 87 1.94 0.36 12.70
N ASP A 88 1.26 0.83 13.74
CA ASP A 88 1.86 1.13 15.05
C ASP A 88 2.33 -0.14 15.75
N SER A 89 1.55 -1.22 15.71
CA SER A 89 1.97 -2.53 16.22
C SER A 89 3.27 -3.01 15.56
N MET A 90 3.40 -2.80 14.25
CA MET A 90 4.59 -3.19 13.52
C MET A 90 5.81 -2.32 13.83
N LEU A 91 5.60 -1.02 14.09
CA LEU A 91 6.63 -0.08 14.53
C LEU A 91 7.13 -0.37 15.95
N LEU A 92 6.24 -0.64 16.89
CA LEU A 92 6.60 -0.98 18.27
C LEU A 92 7.51 -2.21 18.33
N THR A 93 7.17 -3.24 17.57
CA THR A 93 8.01 -4.46 17.47
C THR A 93 9.36 -4.23 16.80
N GLU A 94 9.58 -3.12 16.11
CA GLU A 94 10.89 -2.74 15.55
C GLU A 94 11.77 -2.08 16.60
N ASN A 95 11.23 -1.13 17.36
CA ASN A 95 11.95 -0.45 18.45
C ASN A 95 12.41 -1.44 19.55
N ASP A 96 11.53 -2.37 19.94
CA ASP A 96 11.84 -3.38 20.96
C ASP A 96 12.93 -4.38 20.50
N ALA A 97 13.10 -4.55 19.19
CA ALA A 97 14.12 -5.43 18.62
C ALA A 97 15.48 -4.74 18.53
N GLU A 98 15.51 -3.44 18.22
CA GLU A 98 16.74 -2.63 18.17
C GLU A 98 17.37 -2.49 19.57
N GLU A 99 16.56 -2.27 20.63
CA GLU A 99 17.05 -2.17 22.02
C GLU A 99 17.68 -3.48 22.56
N LYS A 100 17.31 -4.63 22.01
CA LYS A 100 17.88 -5.94 22.39
C LYS A 100 19.16 -6.29 21.63
N ALA A 101 19.40 -5.67 20.48
CA ALA A 101 20.59 -5.91 19.67
C ALA A 101 21.82 -5.10 20.14
N GLU A 102 21.61 -4.03 20.91
CA GLU A 102 22.67 -3.19 21.48
C GLU A 102 23.13 -3.61 22.89
N LYS A 103 22.63 -4.73 23.43
CA LYS A 103 23.05 -5.32 24.73
C LYS A 103 23.75 -6.66 24.52
#